data_AF-A0A1G4TSK4-F1
#
_entry.id   AF-A0A1G4TSK4-F1
#
_cell.length_a   1.000
_cell.length_b   1.000
_cell.length_c   1.000
_cell.angle_alpha   90.00
_cell.angle_beta   90.00
_cell.angle_gamma   90.00
#
_symmetry.space_group_name_H-M   'P 1'
#
loop_
_entity.id
_entity.type
_entity.pdbx_description
1 polymer ?
#
loop_
_entity_poly.entity_id
_entity_poly.type
_entity_poly.pdbx_seq_one_letter_code
_entity_poly.pdbx_strand_id
1 'polypeptide(L)'
;MPVAITTLGYALLGLIRAEPRTGYALRMVFETTPMGSYSSSPGSIYPALKGLEKQGLITAEAAGKRKSVLHITPEGRRQFETWLTAPMGAEEGIDTALLRFAFLNDYPDRQVTLDFLTAFNTVMAGRAAGLKGWLAGDEAKAMPLQARLAVLHGLRSLEASAQWASEAYVELKGEVK
;
A
#
# COMPACT_ATOMS: atom_id res chain seq x y z
N MET A 1 -20.41 -2.93 12.18
CA MET A 1 -19.15 -3.54 11.67
C MET A 1 -18.13 -2.42 11.50
N PRO A 2 -16.88 -2.56 11.97
CA PRO A 2 -15.86 -1.57 11.66
C PRO A 2 -15.69 -1.50 10.13
N VAL A 3 -15.67 -0.28 9.60
CA VAL A 3 -15.43 -0.04 8.17
C VAL A 3 -13.97 -0.37 7.90
N ALA A 4 -13.69 -1.20 6.89
CA ALA A 4 -12.32 -1.54 6.52
C ALA A 4 -11.52 -0.27 6.19
N ILE A 5 -10.30 -0.17 6.74
CA ILE A 5 -9.38 0.93 6.44
C ILE A 5 -8.94 0.80 4.97
N THR A 6 -9.07 1.89 4.21
CA THR A 6 -8.66 1.94 2.81
C THR A 6 -7.15 2.14 2.67
N THR A 7 -6.59 1.93 1.47
CA THR A 7 -5.18 2.24 1.17
C THR A 7 -4.82 3.69 1.55
N LEU A 8 -5.70 4.64 1.22
CA LEU A 8 -5.55 6.04 1.65
C LEU A 8 -5.56 6.18 3.18
N GLY A 9 -6.44 5.44 3.86
CA GLY A 9 -6.49 5.41 5.32
C GLY A 9 -5.17 4.94 5.93
N TYR A 10 -4.58 3.85 5.41
CA TYR A 10 -3.26 3.38 5.86
C TYR A 10 -2.15 4.36 5.53
N ALA A 11 -2.18 4.99 4.35
CA ALA A 11 -1.23 6.04 3.99
C ALA A 11 -1.27 7.20 5.00
N LEU A 12 -2.47 7.65 5.39
CA LEU A 12 -2.65 8.70 6.40
C LEU A 12 -2.18 8.25 7.78
N LEU A 13 -2.52 7.03 8.21
CA LEU A 13 -2.07 6.48 9.49
C LEU A 13 -0.55 6.39 9.57
N GLY A 14 0.12 5.92 8.52
CA GLY A 14 1.58 5.84 8.47
C GLY A 14 2.25 7.21 8.59
N LEU A 15 1.74 8.22 7.86
CA LEU A 15 2.24 9.60 7.94
C LEU A 15 2.03 10.21 9.34
N ILE A 16 0.86 10.02 9.94
CA ILE A 16 0.53 10.54 11.28
C ILE A 16 1.33 9.81 12.37
N ARG A 17 1.59 8.50 12.18
CA ARG A 17 2.44 7.70 13.09
C ARG A 17 3.87 8.20 13.09
N ALA A 18 4.42 8.51 11.91
CA ALA A 18 5.77 9.03 11.77
C ALA A 18 5.90 10.42 12.42
N GLU A 19 4.94 11.30 12.18
CA GLU A 19 4.93 12.64 12.77
C GLU A 19 3.49 13.19 12.89
N PRO A 20 3.08 13.68 14.08
CA PRO A 20 1.80 14.37 14.24
C PRO A 20 1.68 15.58 13.31
N ARG A 21 0.59 15.65 12.53
CA ARG A 21 0.43 16.65 11.46
C ARG A 21 -0.99 17.22 11.44
N THR A 22 -1.12 18.45 10.96
CA THR A 22 -2.46 19.00 10.66
C THR A 22 -3.03 18.36 9.40
N GLY A 23 -4.36 18.31 9.27
CA GLY A 23 -5.00 17.82 8.04
C GLY A 23 -4.57 18.57 6.78
N TYR A 24 -4.27 19.87 6.90
CA TYR A 24 -3.73 20.66 5.79
C TYR A 24 -2.32 20.22 5.40
N ALA A 25 -1.44 19.99 6.38
CA ALA A 25 -0.08 19.51 6.12
C ALA A 25 -0.09 18.12 5.46
N LEU A 26 -0.98 17.22 5.90
CA LEU A 26 -1.18 15.92 5.24
C LEU A 26 -1.63 16.11 3.79
N ARG A 27 -2.65 16.94 3.55
CA ARG A 27 -3.09 17.23 2.18
C ARG A 27 -1.94 17.74 1.30
N MET A 28 -1.10 18.64 1.81
CA MET A 28 0.06 19.12 1.07
C MET A 28 1.04 18.00 0.73
N VAL A 29 1.31 17.06 1.65
CA VAL A 29 2.16 15.89 1.36
C VAL A 29 1.57 15.07 0.21
N PHE A 30 0.27 14.82 0.18
CA PHE A 30 -0.36 14.10 -0.94
C PHE A 30 -0.36 14.89 -2.25
N GLU A 31 -0.38 16.23 -2.22
CA GLU A 31 -0.35 17.06 -3.43
C GLU A 31 1.07 17.23 -4.00
N THR A 32 2.11 17.17 -3.17
CA THR A 32 3.49 17.52 -3.58
C THR A 32 4.46 16.35 -3.60
N THR A 33 4.05 15.15 -3.21
CA THR A 33 4.91 13.96 -3.14
C THR A 33 4.27 12.76 -3.86
N PRO A 34 5.04 11.68 -4.12
CA PRO A 34 4.50 10.45 -4.70
C PRO A 34 3.36 9.80 -3.89
N MET A 35 3.13 10.22 -2.63
CA MET A 35 1.98 9.78 -1.84
C MET A 35 0.63 10.08 -2.51
N GLY A 36 0.58 11.08 -3.40
CA GLY A 36 -0.60 11.40 -4.19
C GLY A 36 -1.21 10.22 -4.94
N SER A 37 -0.40 9.24 -5.34
CA SER A 37 -0.85 8.02 -6.05
C SER A 37 -1.78 7.14 -5.21
N TYR A 38 -1.74 7.25 -3.87
CA TYR A 38 -2.63 6.50 -2.97
C TYR A 38 -3.95 7.21 -2.68
N SER A 39 -4.19 8.35 -3.33
CA SER A 39 -5.38 9.16 -3.19
C SER A 39 -6.11 9.26 -4.52
N SER A 40 -7.44 9.08 -4.53
CA SER A 40 -8.23 9.25 -5.75
C SER A 40 -8.37 10.72 -6.16
N SER A 41 -8.22 11.64 -5.21
CA SER A 41 -8.24 13.09 -5.45
C SER A 41 -7.82 13.84 -4.19
N PRO A 42 -7.33 15.10 -4.29
CA PRO A 42 -7.07 15.94 -3.13
C PRO A 42 -8.28 16.11 -2.18
N GLY A 43 -9.50 16.04 -2.73
CA GLY A 43 -10.74 16.13 -1.97
C GLY A 43 -11.04 14.91 -1.09
N SER A 44 -10.39 13.77 -1.33
CA SER A 44 -10.64 12.52 -0.58
C SER A 44 -9.92 12.46 0.79
N ILE A 45 -8.92 13.32 1.01
CA ILE A 45 -8.10 13.33 2.24
C ILE A 45 -8.93 13.62 3.49
N TYR A 46 -9.70 14.72 3.49
CA TYR A 46 -10.47 15.12 4.68
C TYR A 46 -11.60 14.13 5.04
N PRO A 47 -12.39 13.60 4.08
CA PRO A 47 -13.32 12.51 4.36
C PRO A 47 -12.64 11.28 4.97
N ALA A 48 -11.46 10.89 4.47
CA ALA A 48 -10.71 9.76 5.02
C ALA A 48 -10.24 10.03 6.46
N LEU A 49 -9.69 11.22 6.73
CA LEU A 49 -9.31 11.64 8.09
C LEU A 49 -10.49 11.60 9.06
N LYS A 50 -11.65 12.14 8.66
CA LYS A 50 -12.87 12.09 9.46
C LYS A 50 -13.34 10.65 9.71
N GLY A 51 -13.13 9.77 8.74
CA GLY A 51 -13.39 8.33 8.87
C GLY A 51 -12.50 7.68 9.93
N LEU A 52 -11.19 7.95 9.90
CA LEU A 52 -10.23 7.43 10.87
C LEU A 52 -10.50 7.97 12.29
N GLU A 53 -10.87 9.23 12.42
CA GLU A 53 -11.22 9.86 13.70
C GLU A 53 -12.50 9.24 14.29
N LYS A 54 -13.54 9.04 13.47
CA LYS A 54 -14.78 8.35 13.88
C LYS A 54 -14.54 6.91 14.32
N GLN A 55 -13.53 6.25 13.76
CA GLN A 55 -13.11 4.91 14.15
C GLN A 55 -12.20 4.90 15.39
N GLY A 56 -11.84 6.07 15.93
CA GLY A 56 -10.96 6.18 17.08
C GLY A 56 -9.49 5.84 16.77
N LEU A 57 -9.08 5.85 15.51
CA LEU A 57 -7.72 5.51 15.07
C LEU A 57 -6.78 6.71 15.12
N ILE A 58 -7.35 7.91 15.04
CA ILE A 58 -6.64 9.18 15.22
C ILE A 58 -7.44 10.07 16.17
N THR A 59 -6.77 11.04 16.78
CA THR A 59 -7.38 12.07 17.62
C THR A 59 -6.83 13.44 17.26
N ALA A 60 -7.65 14.47 17.43
CA ALA A 60 -7.28 15.86 17.19
C ALA A 60 -6.95 16.56 18.51
N GLU A 61 -5.71 17.02 18.66
CA GLU A 61 -5.35 17.89 19.78
C GLU A 61 -5.80 19.33 19.47
N ALA A 62 -6.79 19.80 20.21
CA ALA A 62 -7.36 21.14 20.03
C ALA A 62 -6.50 22.19 20.75
N ALA A 63 -5.57 22.83 20.04
CA ALA A 63 -4.83 23.98 20.54
C ALA A 63 -5.60 25.31 20.32
N GLY A 64 -6.78 25.45 20.94
CA GLY A 64 -7.57 26.68 20.90
C GLY A 64 -7.99 27.12 19.49
N LYS A 65 -7.58 28.33 19.05
CA LYS A 65 -7.86 28.89 17.70
C LYS A 65 -7.01 28.28 16.56
N ARG A 66 -6.05 27.40 16.86
CA ARG A 66 -5.14 26.82 15.85
C ARG A 66 -5.77 25.59 15.17
N LYS A 67 -5.28 25.30 13.94
CA LYS A 67 -5.61 24.07 13.21
C LYS A 67 -5.24 22.86 14.10
N SER A 68 -6.19 21.96 14.33
CA SER A 68 -5.97 20.78 15.16
C SER A 68 -4.87 19.89 14.57
N VAL A 69 -3.90 19.51 15.39
CA VAL A 69 -2.86 18.54 15.04
C VAL A 69 -3.44 17.14 15.27
N LEU A 70 -3.24 16.24 14.32
CA LEU A 70 -3.74 14.88 14.38
C LEU A 70 -2.64 13.97 14.93
N HIS A 71 -3.03 13.13 15.88
CA HIS A 71 -2.19 12.12 16.51
C HIS A 71 -2.80 10.75 16.29
N ILE A 72 -1.97 9.74 16.04
CA ILE A 72 -2.44 8.36 16.00
C ILE A 72 -2.73 7.87 17.42
N THR A 73 -3.84 7.16 17.61
CA THR A 73 -4.19 6.57 18.92
C THR A 73 -3.46 5.25 19.14
N PRO A 74 -3.47 4.69 20.37
CA PRO A 74 -2.98 3.33 20.60
C PRO A 74 -3.66 2.28 19.70
N GLU A 75 -4.98 2.41 19.50
CA GLU A 75 -5.72 1.52 18.62
C GLU A 75 -5.34 1.71 17.15
N GLY A 76 -5.15 2.95 16.70
CA GLY A 76 -4.66 3.26 15.35
C GLY A 76 -3.30 2.63 15.08
N ARG A 77 -2.36 2.71 16.04
CA ARG A 77 -1.05 2.04 15.96
C ARG A 77 -1.20 0.54 15.84
N ARG A 78 -2.01 -0.09 16.70
CA ARG A 78 -2.24 -1.53 16.69
C ARG A 78 -2.81 -2.01 15.35
N GLN A 79 -3.80 -1.32 14.79
CA GLN A 79 -4.37 -1.68 13.50
C GLN A 79 -3.38 -1.46 12.35
N PHE A 80 -2.62 -0.38 12.39
CA PHE A 80 -1.56 -0.12 11.40
C PHE A 80 -0.49 -1.20 11.42
N GLU A 81 0.02 -1.57 12.60
CA GLU A 81 1.01 -2.64 12.76
C GLU A 81 0.45 -4.00 12.33
N THR A 82 -0.79 -4.32 12.71
CA THR A 82 -1.46 -5.56 12.28
C THR A 82 -1.55 -5.64 10.76
N TRP A 83 -1.90 -4.55 10.09
CA TRP A 83 -1.93 -4.49 8.63
C TRP A 83 -0.52 -4.60 8.03
N LEU A 84 0.46 -3.92 8.62
CA LEU A 84 1.85 -3.86 8.17
C LEU A 84 2.51 -5.24 8.15
N THR A 85 2.24 -6.06 9.17
CA THR A 85 2.83 -7.40 9.34
C THR A 85 1.91 -8.53 8.88
N ALA A 86 0.72 -8.22 8.34
CA ALA A 86 -0.18 -9.24 7.85
C ALA A 86 0.43 -9.96 6.63
N PRO A 87 0.20 -11.28 6.50
CA PRO A 87 0.54 -11.99 5.26
C PRO A 87 -0.10 -11.30 4.06
N MET A 88 0.64 -11.18 2.96
CA MET A 88 0.11 -10.57 1.75
C MET A 88 -1.08 -11.37 1.21
N GLY A 89 -2.19 -10.68 0.99
CA GLY A 89 -3.40 -11.29 0.45
C GLY A 89 -3.28 -11.57 -1.04
N ALA A 90 -3.84 -12.70 -1.49
CA ALA A 90 -3.87 -13.06 -2.91
C ALA A 90 -4.67 -12.08 -3.79
N GLU A 91 -5.52 -11.25 -3.20
CA GLU A 91 -6.34 -10.20 -3.84
C GLU A 91 -5.80 -8.78 -3.56
N GLU A 92 -4.70 -8.65 -2.83
CA GLU A 92 -4.14 -7.33 -2.51
C GLU A 92 -3.60 -6.67 -3.78
N GLY A 93 -3.96 -5.40 -3.98
CA GLY A 93 -3.48 -4.58 -5.09
C GLY A 93 -2.01 -4.21 -4.91
N ILE A 94 -1.29 -4.08 -6.03
CA ILE A 94 0.15 -3.77 -6.04
C ILE A 94 0.44 -2.45 -5.29
N ASP A 95 -0.35 -1.41 -5.52
CA ASP A 95 -0.15 -0.11 -4.87
C ASP A 95 -0.24 -0.20 -3.34
N THR A 96 -1.24 -0.90 -2.80
CA THR A 96 -1.38 -1.10 -1.35
C THR A 96 -0.20 -1.89 -0.79
N ALA A 97 0.26 -2.92 -1.50
CA ALA A 97 1.41 -3.72 -1.10
C ALA A 97 2.70 -2.89 -1.12
N LEU A 98 2.94 -2.07 -2.14
CA LEU A 98 4.10 -1.19 -2.23
C LEU A 98 4.08 -0.10 -1.15
N LEU A 99 2.91 0.45 -0.82
CA LEU A 99 2.75 1.35 0.33
C LEU A 99 3.15 0.65 1.63
N ARG A 100 2.69 -0.59 1.83
CA ARG A 100 3.03 -1.40 3.00
C ARG A 100 4.54 -1.62 3.07
N PHE A 101 5.17 -1.99 1.95
CA PHE A 101 6.61 -2.15 1.85
C PHE A 101 7.38 -0.88 2.24
N ALA A 102 6.94 0.29 1.77
CA ALA A 102 7.57 1.56 2.12
C ALA A 102 7.57 1.83 3.63
N PHE A 103 6.49 1.47 4.34
CA PHE A 103 6.40 1.63 5.79
C PHE A 103 7.15 0.55 6.59
N LEU A 104 7.51 -0.59 5.98
CA LEU A 104 8.32 -1.61 6.64
C LEU A 104 9.75 -1.13 6.93
N ASN A 105 10.21 -0.04 6.32
CA ASN A 105 11.50 0.59 6.64
C ASN A 105 11.65 0.89 8.15
N ASP A 106 10.57 1.33 8.79
CA ASP A 106 10.57 1.71 10.21
C ASP A 106 10.19 0.54 11.13
N TYR A 107 10.10 -0.69 10.61
CA TYR A 107 9.76 -1.88 11.38
C TYR A 107 11.03 -2.57 11.89
N PRO A 108 11.16 -2.87 13.20
CA PRO A 108 12.42 -3.36 13.77
C PRO A 108 12.87 -4.72 13.25
N ASP A 109 11.93 -5.62 12.96
CA ASP A 109 12.24 -6.96 12.51
C ASP A 109 12.36 -7.01 10.99
N ARG A 110 13.61 -7.03 10.50
CA ARG A 110 13.93 -7.13 9.08
C ARG A 110 13.39 -8.41 8.44
N GLN A 111 13.23 -9.49 9.21
CA GLN A 111 12.71 -10.75 8.67
C GLN A 111 11.29 -10.56 8.12
N VAL A 112 10.48 -9.69 8.74
CA VAL A 112 9.15 -9.34 8.22
C VAL A 112 9.22 -8.74 6.83
N THR A 113 10.19 -7.87 6.55
CA THR A 113 10.39 -7.28 5.21
C THR A 113 10.81 -8.32 4.18
N LEU A 114 11.69 -9.25 4.57
CA LEU A 114 12.13 -10.35 3.69
C LEU A 114 11.00 -11.34 3.40
N ASP A 115 10.18 -11.66 4.40
CA ASP A 115 9.01 -12.53 4.28
C ASP A 115 7.94 -11.86 3.40
N PHE A 116 7.73 -10.55 3.57
CA PHE A 116 6.85 -9.77 2.70
C PHE A 116 7.30 -9.86 1.23
N LEU A 117 8.59 -9.67 0.93
CA LEU A 117 9.10 -9.73 -0.45
C LEU A 117 8.95 -11.14 -1.05
N THR A 118 9.18 -12.17 -0.23
CA THR A 118 8.97 -13.57 -0.65
C THR A 118 7.50 -13.84 -0.97
N ALA A 119 6.58 -13.38 -0.12
CA ALA A 119 5.15 -13.50 -0.35
C ALA A 119 4.71 -12.70 -1.59
N PHE A 120 5.20 -11.48 -1.75
CA PHE A 120 4.91 -10.62 -2.91
C PHE A 120 5.35 -11.29 -4.21
N ASN A 121 6.59 -11.78 -4.27
CA ASN A 121 7.08 -12.52 -5.43
C ASN A 121 6.17 -13.72 -5.74
N THR A 122 5.84 -14.53 -4.73
CA THR A 122 5.00 -15.71 -4.89
C THR A 122 3.63 -15.35 -5.47
N VAL A 123 2.98 -14.32 -4.94
CA VAL A 123 1.65 -13.88 -5.42
C VAL A 123 1.74 -13.32 -6.85
N MET A 124 2.71 -12.47 -7.15
CA MET A 124 2.86 -11.89 -8.49
C MET A 124 3.22 -12.95 -9.54
N ALA A 125 4.15 -13.84 -9.23
CA ALA A 125 4.56 -14.94 -10.10
C ALA A 125 3.40 -15.92 -10.35
N GLY A 126 2.61 -16.23 -9.32
CA GLY A 126 1.41 -17.05 -9.44
C GLY A 126 0.36 -16.42 -10.36
N ARG A 127 0.07 -15.12 -10.19
CA ARG A 127 -0.84 -14.37 -11.07
C ARG A 127 -0.32 -14.32 -12.52
N ALA A 128 0.97 -14.07 -12.71
CA ALA A 128 1.60 -14.07 -14.03
C ALA A 128 1.48 -15.44 -14.72
N ALA A 129 1.78 -16.53 -13.98
CA ALA A 129 1.65 -17.90 -14.49
C ALA A 129 0.21 -18.22 -14.90
N GLY A 130 -0.78 -17.85 -14.07
CA GLY A 130 -2.20 -18.02 -14.39
C GLY A 130 -2.60 -17.27 -15.66
N LEU A 131 -2.22 -16.00 -15.78
CA LEU A 131 -2.53 -15.18 -16.95
C LEU A 131 -1.84 -15.68 -18.23
N LYS A 132 -0.59 -16.15 -18.11
CA LYS A 132 0.16 -16.77 -19.19
C LYS A 132 -0.49 -18.06 -19.68
N GLY A 133 -0.98 -18.90 -18.76
CA GLY A 133 -1.74 -20.10 -19.09
C GLY A 133 -3.04 -19.78 -19.84
N TRP A 134 -3.79 -18.80 -19.36
CA TRP A 134 -5.01 -18.33 -20.04
C TRP A 134 -4.72 -17.75 -21.43
N LEU A 135 -3.65 -16.95 -21.59
CA LEU A 135 -3.23 -16.38 -22.87
C LEU A 135 -2.87 -17.43 -23.93
N ALA A 136 -2.53 -18.66 -23.53
CA ALA A 136 -2.26 -19.76 -24.46
C ALA A 136 -3.54 -20.44 -24.99
N GLY A 137 -4.69 -20.20 -24.35
CA GLY A 137 -6.00 -20.75 -24.72
C GLY A 137 -6.61 -20.10 -25.96
N ASP A 138 -7.62 -20.75 -26.51
CA ASP A 138 -8.24 -20.31 -27.77
C ASP A 138 -9.11 -19.06 -27.60
N GLU A 139 -9.74 -18.87 -26.43
CA GLU A 139 -10.47 -17.63 -26.11
C GLU A 139 -9.57 -16.40 -26.19
N ALA A 140 -8.34 -16.49 -25.66
CA ALA A 140 -7.40 -15.39 -25.68
C ALA A 140 -6.90 -15.08 -27.09
N LYS A 141 -6.79 -16.09 -27.97
CA LYS A 141 -6.43 -15.93 -29.39
C LYS A 141 -7.56 -15.31 -30.20
N ALA A 142 -8.81 -15.61 -29.85
CA ALA A 142 -10.00 -15.07 -30.52
C ALA A 142 -10.30 -13.61 -30.14
N MET A 143 -9.63 -13.06 -29.13
CA MET A 143 -9.81 -11.66 -28.72
C MET A 143 -9.35 -10.67 -29.81
N PRO A 144 -9.97 -9.48 -29.86
CA PRO A 144 -9.44 -8.35 -30.63
C PRO A 144 -7.99 -8.03 -30.23
N LEU A 145 -7.18 -7.63 -31.22
CA LEU A 145 -5.75 -7.40 -31.03
C LEU A 145 -5.45 -6.44 -29.87
N GLN A 146 -6.17 -5.32 -29.79
CA GLN A 146 -5.98 -4.30 -28.77
C GLN A 146 -6.27 -4.83 -27.37
N ALA A 147 -7.33 -5.65 -27.21
CA ALA A 147 -7.64 -6.29 -25.93
C ALA A 147 -6.52 -7.25 -25.52
N ARG A 148 -6.03 -8.07 -26.45
CA ARG A 148 -4.91 -8.98 -26.21
C ARG A 148 -3.62 -8.25 -25.83
N LEU A 149 -3.31 -7.12 -26.48
CA LEU A 149 -2.16 -6.29 -26.14
C LEU A 149 -2.27 -5.67 -24.73
N ALA A 150 -3.48 -5.25 -24.32
CA ALA A 150 -3.71 -4.77 -22.95
C ALA A 150 -3.46 -5.86 -21.91
N VAL A 151 -3.90 -7.10 -22.18
CA VAL A 151 -3.64 -8.23 -21.27
C VAL A 151 -2.14 -8.59 -21.24
N LEU A 152 -1.46 -8.56 -22.39
CA LEU A 152 -0.01 -8.79 -22.46
C LEU A 152 0.79 -7.75 -21.67
N HIS A 153 0.36 -6.49 -21.67
CA HIS A 153 0.94 -5.48 -20.78
C HIS A 153 0.77 -5.88 -19.31
N GLY A 154 -0.43 -6.29 -18.91
CA GLY A 154 -0.69 -6.79 -17.55
C GLY A 154 0.20 -7.96 -17.15
N LEU A 155 0.40 -8.95 -18.04
CA LEU A 155 1.35 -10.05 -17.81
C LEU A 155 2.76 -9.54 -17.55
N ARG A 156 3.28 -8.66 -18.42
CA ARG A 156 4.62 -8.09 -18.27
C ARG A 156 4.77 -7.30 -16.97
N SER A 157 3.73 -6.56 -16.56
CA SER A 157 3.74 -5.82 -15.29
C SER A 157 3.80 -6.77 -14.08
N LEU A 158 3.11 -7.91 -14.12
CA LEU A 158 3.16 -8.92 -13.06
C LEU A 158 4.53 -9.60 -13.00
N GLU A 159 5.09 -9.99 -14.14
CA GLU A 159 6.43 -10.58 -14.24
C GLU A 159 7.50 -9.61 -13.73
N ALA A 160 7.44 -8.33 -14.14
CA ALA A 160 8.35 -7.30 -13.67
C ALA A 160 8.22 -7.05 -12.16
N SER A 161 7.00 -7.05 -11.63
CA SER A 161 6.76 -6.90 -10.19
C SER A 161 7.33 -8.08 -9.39
N ALA A 162 7.16 -9.31 -9.87
CA ALA A 162 7.75 -10.49 -9.24
C ALA A 162 9.29 -10.42 -9.24
N GLN A 163 9.86 -10.05 -10.38
CA GLN A 163 11.30 -9.88 -10.55
C GLN A 163 11.86 -8.82 -9.59
N TRP A 164 11.23 -7.65 -9.53
CA TRP A 164 11.58 -6.58 -8.59
C TRP A 164 11.64 -7.08 -7.14
N ALA A 165 10.65 -7.87 -6.70
CA ALA A 165 10.65 -8.38 -5.33
C ALA A 165 11.80 -9.34 -5.05
N SER A 166 12.23 -10.13 -6.04
CA SER A 166 13.40 -10.99 -5.92
C SER A 166 14.69 -10.17 -5.84
N GLU A 167 14.82 -9.11 -6.64
CA GLU A 167 15.98 -8.23 -6.64
C GLU A 167 16.09 -7.46 -5.32
N ALA A 168 14.99 -6.85 -4.87
CA ALA A 168 14.90 -6.16 -3.60
C ALA A 168 15.22 -7.07 -2.40
N TYR A 169 14.85 -8.36 -2.47
CA TYR A 169 15.18 -9.33 -1.43
C TYR A 169 16.69 -9.58 -1.31
N VAL A 170 17.41 -9.57 -2.45
CA VAL A 170 18.86 -9.79 -2.51
C VAL A 170 19.64 -8.54 -2.09
N GLU A 171 19.11 -7.35 -2.39
CA GLU A 171 19.68 -6.06 -2.02
C GLU A 171 19.56 -5.77 -0.51
N LEU A 172 18.33 -5.83 0.03
CA LEU A 172 18.14 -6.12 1.46
C LEU A 172 18.81 -7.48 1.74
N LYS A 173 19.04 -8.01 2.93
CA LYS A 173 19.91 -9.22 3.11
C LYS A 173 21.39 -9.04 2.70
N GLY A 174 21.72 -8.51 1.52
CA GLY A 174 23.09 -8.19 1.09
C GLY A 174 23.70 -6.98 1.82
N GLU A 175 22.89 -6.02 2.25
CA GLU A 175 23.28 -4.88 3.09
C GLU A 175 23.66 -5.23 4.54
N VAL A 176 23.80 -6.52 4.90
CA VAL A 176 24.37 -6.92 6.20
C VAL A 176 25.89 -6.72 6.14
N LYS A 177 26.35 -5.50 6.42
CA LYS A 177 27.73 -5.18 6.76
C LYS A 177 27.81 -4.52 8.12
#